data_AF-A0A660TSS0-F1
#
_entry.id   AF-A0A660TSS0-F1
#
_cell.length_a   1.000
_cell.length_b   1.000
_cell.length_c   1.000
_cell.angle_alpha   90.00
_cell.angle_beta   90.00
_cell.angle_gamma   90.00
#
_symmetry.space_group_name_H-M   'P 1'
#
loop_
_entity.id
_entity.type
_entity.pdbx_description
1 polymer ?
#
loop_
_entity_poly.entity_id
_entity_poly.type
_entity_poly.pdbx_seq_one_letter_code
_entity_poly.pdbx_strand_id
1 'polypeptide(L)'
;MFHHGLLIATVEDVGIFLRALNAGSLLDENKQAIYSSVYVYEHTGLLPGYYSIARYHEDIDTVVIQFAHTTGGDIPFVNTEGGTKVMVSNVVYNRVARILRGI
;
A
#
# COMPACT_ATOMS: atom_id res chain seq x y z
N MET A 1 -17.89 5.48 -17.11
CA MET A 1 -16.51 4.99 -16.91
C MET A 1 -16.20 5.19 -15.43
N PHE A 2 -16.35 4.14 -14.62
CA PHE A 2 -16.17 4.23 -13.16
C PHE A 2 -14.69 3.99 -12.84
N HIS A 3 -13.98 5.03 -12.41
CA HIS A 3 -12.58 4.93 -12.00
C HIS A 3 -12.50 4.59 -10.51
N HIS A 4 -12.62 3.31 -10.17
CA HIS A 4 -12.25 2.81 -8.85
C HIS A 4 -10.71 2.88 -8.73
N GLY A 5 -10.18 3.79 -7.90
CA GLY A 5 -8.74 3.84 -7.58
C GLY A 5 -8.04 5.20 -7.66
N LEU A 6 -8.71 6.30 -8.03
CA LEU A 6 -8.12 7.64 -8.13
C LEU A 6 -8.14 8.42 -6.80
N LEU A 7 -7.64 7.83 -5.71
CA LEU A 7 -7.44 8.58 -4.48
C LEU A 7 -6.21 9.48 -4.64
N ILE A 8 -6.41 10.80 -4.69
CA ILE A 8 -5.35 11.80 -4.62
C ILE A 8 -5.22 12.21 -3.16
N ALA A 9 -4.13 11.83 -2.51
CA ALA A 9 -3.86 12.12 -1.11
C ALA A 9 -2.35 12.26 -0.87
N THR A 10 -1.98 12.98 0.18
CA THR A 10 -0.57 13.03 0.61
C THR A 10 -0.19 11.75 1.38
N VAL A 11 1.11 11.50 1.53
CA VAL A 11 1.60 10.38 2.35
C VAL A 11 1.13 10.50 3.80
N GLU A 12 1.06 11.73 4.31
CA GLU A 12 0.60 12.04 5.66
C GLU A 12 -0.88 11.69 5.84
N ASP A 13 -1.75 12.15 4.93
CA ASP A 13 -3.19 11.86 4.97
C ASP A 13 -3.46 10.36 4.93
N VAL A 14 -2.75 9.63 4.06
CA VAL A 14 -2.85 8.17 3.95
C VAL A 14 -2.39 7.50 5.25
N GLY A 15 -1.33 8.02 5.88
CA GLY A 15 -0.83 7.53 7.17
C GLY A 15 -1.83 7.70 8.29
N ILE A 16 -2.42 8.89 8.42
CA ILE A 16 -3.46 9.19 9.41
C ILE A 16 -4.67 8.30 9.18
N PHE A 17 -5.14 8.19 7.94
CA PHE A 17 -6.27 7.34 7.58
C PHE A 17 -6.03 5.87 7.95
N LEU A 18 -4.91 5.29 7.52
CA LEU A 18 -4.60 3.90 7.83
C LEU A 18 -4.42 3.67 9.33
N ARG A 19 -3.88 4.65 10.06
CA ARG A 19 -3.76 4.56 11.50
C ARG A 19 -5.12 4.54 12.18
N ALA A 20 -5.99 5.48 11.87
CA ALA A 20 -7.34 5.57 12.42
C ALA A 20 -8.18 4.32 12.09
N LEU A 21 -8.04 3.79 10.87
CA LEU A 21 -8.73 2.60 10.42
C LEU A 21 -8.29 1.34 11.18
N ASN A 22 -6.98 1.16 11.37
CA ASN A 22 -6.45 -0.01 12.08
C ASN A 22 -6.56 0.11 13.61
N ALA A 23 -6.62 1.33 14.16
CA ALA A 23 -6.89 1.56 15.58
C ALA A 23 -8.38 1.42 15.94
N GLY A 24 -9.26 1.20 14.96
CA GLY A 24 -10.70 1.08 15.18
C GLY A 24 -11.41 2.39 15.56
N SER A 25 -10.74 3.54 15.40
CA SER A 25 -11.32 4.85 15.74
C SER A 25 -12.13 5.46 14.60
N LEU A 26 -12.08 4.86 13.40
CA LEU A 26 -12.77 5.37 12.21
C LEU A 26 -14.17 4.75 12.01
N LEU A 27 -14.36 3.50 12.40
CA LEU A 27 -15.60 2.74 12.21
C LEU A 27 -16.24 2.40 13.55
N ASP A 28 -17.56 2.16 13.57
CA ASP A 28 -18.20 1.55 14.74
C ASP A 28 -17.80 0.08 14.90
N GLU A 29 -18.02 -0.49 16.09
CA GLU A 29 -17.57 -1.84 16.45
C GLU A 29 -18.06 -2.91 15.46
N ASN A 30 -19.31 -2.81 15.00
CA ASN A 30 -19.90 -3.77 14.07
C ASN A 30 -19.22 -3.68 12.69
N LYS A 31 -19.02 -2.46 12.17
CA LYS A 31 -18.35 -2.24 10.88
C LYS A 31 -16.87 -2.60 10.94
N GLN A 32 -16.21 -2.31 12.05
CA GLN A 32 -14.81 -2.67 12.26
C GLN A 32 -14.65 -4.20 12.28
N ALA A 33 -15.54 -4.93 12.97
CA ALA A 33 -15.51 -6.39 13.00
C ALA A 33 -15.67 -7.00 11.60
N ILE A 34 -16.61 -6.46 10.80
CA ILE A 34 -16.80 -6.89 9.41
C ILE A 34 -15.54 -6.58 8.59
N TYR A 35 -15.03 -5.34 8.67
CA TYR A 35 -13.83 -4.91 7.95
C TYR A 35 -12.65 -5.83 8.26
N SER A 36 -12.33 -6.04 9.53
CA SER A 36 -11.23 -6.91 9.97
C SER A 36 -11.41 -8.37 9.54
N SER A 37 -12.65 -8.86 9.38
CA SER A 37 -12.90 -10.24 8.91
C SER A 37 -12.62 -10.46 7.43
N VAL A 38 -12.67 -9.39 6.61
CA VAL A 38 -12.42 -9.46 5.16
C VAL A 38 -11.11 -8.78 4.74
N TYR A 39 -10.44 -8.12 5.68
CA TYR A 39 -9.18 -7.42 5.43
C TYR A 39 -8.01 -8.40 5.32
N VAL A 40 -7.86 -8.98 4.13
CA VAL A 40 -6.77 -9.90 3.78
C VAL A 40 -5.71 -9.22 2.89
N TYR A 41 -6.07 -8.09 2.29
CA TYR A 41 -5.25 -7.43 1.28
C TYR A 41 -4.75 -6.07 1.76
N GLU A 42 -3.43 -6.03 1.94
CA GLU A 42 -2.63 -4.81 2.06
C GLU A 42 -2.90 -3.85 0.88
N HIS A 43 -2.81 -2.54 1.10
CA HIS A 43 -3.16 -1.58 0.03
C HIS A 43 -2.00 -1.39 -0.95
N THR A 44 -2.15 -1.89 -2.16
CA THR A 44 -1.27 -1.59 -3.30
C THR A 44 -2.04 -0.87 -4.40
N GLY A 45 -1.45 0.19 -4.95
CA GLY A 45 -2.00 0.94 -6.07
C GLY A 45 -1.05 0.89 -7.26
N LEU A 46 -1.58 0.58 -8.45
CA LEU A 46 -0.87 0.69 -9.71
C LEU A 46 -1.69 1.54 -10.68
N LEU A 47 -1.10 2.66 -11.09
CA LEU A 47 -1.62 3.53 -12.15
C LEU A 47 -0.49 3.82 -13.14
N PRO A 48 -0.78 4.13 -14.41
CA PRO A 48 0.25 4.58 -15.33
C PRO A 48 1.06 5.74 -14.75
N GLY A 49 2.36 5.55 -14.55
CA GLY A 49 3.24 6.55 -13.95
C GLY A 49 3.41 6.47 -12.43
N TYR A 50 2.61 5.66 -11.72
CA TYR A 50 2.56 5.63 -10.25
C TYR A 50 2.41 4.22 -9.70
N TYR A 51 3.21 3.90 -8.69
CA TYR A 51 3.05 2.69 -7.89
C TYR A 51 3.11 3.03 -6.40
N SER A 52 2.18 2.51 -5.62
CA SER A 52 2.10 2.75 -4.17
C SER A 52 1.88 1.47 -3.39
N ILE A 53 2.44 1.45 -2.18
CA ILE A 53 2.24 0.40 -1.17
C ILE A 53 1.99 1.11 0.16
N ALA A 54 0.90 0.79 0.84
CA ALA A 54 0.55 1.38 2.12
C ALA A 54 -0.01 0.29 3.04
N ARG A 55 0.67 0.04 4.17
CA ARG A 55 0.32 -1.07 5.06
C ARG A 55 0.54 -0.70 6.51
N TYR A 56 -0.29 -1.28 7.36
CA TYR A 56 -0.07 -1.31 8.79
C TYR A 56 0.59 -2.64 9.17
N HIS A 57 1.70 -2.58 9.89
CA HIS A 57 2.44 -3.72 10.41
C HIS A 57 2.15 -3.83 11.90
N GLU A 58 1.23 -4.72 12.26
CA GLU A 58 0.75 -4.90 13.64
C GLU A 58 1.86 -5.32 14.61
N ASP A 59 2.78 -6.18 14.15
CA ASP A 59 3.87 -6.72 14.95
C ASP A 59 4.86 -5.66 15.46
N ILE A 60 4.92 -4.51 14.78
CA ILE A 60 5.77 -3.36 15.15
C ILE A 60 4.95 -2.07 15.34
N ASP A 61 3.62 -2.18 15.42
CA ASP A 61 2.67 -1.06 15.55
C ASP A 61 2.98 0.14 14.64
N THR A 62 3.31 -0.11 13.36
CA THR A 62 3.82 0.93 12.46
C THR A 62 3.11 0.92 11.10
N VAL A 63 2.74 2.11 10.61
CA VAL A 63 2.27 2.29 9.22
C VAL A 63 3.46 2.60 8.32
N VAL A 64 3.63 1.83 7.24
CA VAL A 64 4.71 2.00 6.26
C VAL A 64 4.11 2.25 4.89
N ILE A 65 4.47 3.40 4.31
CA ILE A 65 3.94 3.88 3.03
C ILE A 65 5.10 4.15 2.07
N GLN A 66 4.99 3.64 0.86
CA GLN A 66 5.89 3.89 -0.24
C GLN A 66 5.11 4.40 -1.45
N PHE A 67 5.57 5.52 -2.01
CA PHE A 67 5.12 6.04 -3.29
C PHE A 67 6.29 6.11 -4.26
N ALA A 68 6.12 5.57 -5.46
CA ALA A 68 7.11 5.57 -6.51
C ALA A 68 6.51 6.11 -7.80
N HIS A 69 7.11 7.18 -8.34
CA HIS A 69 6.85 7.65 -9.70
C HIS A 69 7.60 6.73 -10.68
N THR A 70 6.87 5.93 -11.43
CA THR A 70 7.45 4.99 -12.38
C THR A 70 6.56 4.83 -13.61
N THR A 71 7.15 4.98 -14.79
CA THR A 71 6.49 4.72 -16.08
C THR A 71 6.32 3.21 -16.36
N GLY A 72 6.54 2.34 -15.37
CA GLY A 72 6.69 0.90 -15.57
C GLY A 72 8.04 0.57 -16.20
N GLY A 73 8.27 -0.72 -16.47
CA GLY A 73 9.43 -1.17 -17.22
C GLY A 73 9.13 -2.52 -17.86
N ASP A 74 9.38 -2.64 -19.16
CA ASP A 74 9.07 -3.86 -19.90
C ASP A 74 9.91 -5.05 -19.38
N ILE A 75 9.28 -6.21 -19.30
CA ILE A 75 10.01 -7.48 -19.26
C ILE A 75 10.08 -8.00 -20.70
N PRO A 76 11.22 -8.56 -21.17
CA PRO A 76 11.48 -8.79 -22.59
C PRO A 76 10.46 -9.66 -23.35
N PHE A 77 9.56 -10.32 -22.63
CA PHE A 77 8.58 -11.27 -23.17
C PHE A 77 7.11 -10.88 -22.87
N VAL A 78 6.85 -9.84 -22.06
CA VAL A 78 5.49 -9.37 -21.72
C VAL A 78 5.51 -7.86 -21.45
N ASN A 79 4.66 -7.11 -22.15
CA ASN A 79 4.34 -5.73 -21.77
C ASN A 79 3.39 -5.75 -20.58
N THR A 80 3.93 -5.78 -19.36
CA THR A 80 3.14 -5.63 -18.14
C THR A 80 3.30 -4.20 -17.64
N GLU A 81 2.19 -3.48 -17.48
CA GLU A 81 2.20 -2.19 -16.76
C GLU A 81 2.89 -2.38 -15.41
N GLY A 82 3.95 -1.59 -15.17
CA GLY A 82 4.75 -1.66 -13.93
C GLY A 82 6.02 -2.54 -13.97
N GLY A 83 6.10 -3.58 -14.81
CA GLY A 83 7.11 -4.65 -14.84
C GLY A 83 8.33 -4.56 -13.88
N THR A 84 9.56 -4.39 -14.39
CA THR A 84 10.78 -4.44 -13.56
C THR A 84 10.78 -3.43 -12.41
N LYS A 85 10.14 -2.26 -12.58
CA LYS A 85 10.14 -1.20 -11.57
C LYS A 85 9.19 -1.46 -10.41
N VAL A 86 8.05 -2.11 -10.64
CA VAL A 86 7.18 -2.63 -9.58
C VAL A 86 7.91 -3.67 -8.76
N MET A 87 8.67 -4.58 -9.39
CA MET A 87 9.49 -5.55 -8.66
C MET A 87 10.52 -4.88 -7.76
N VAL A 88 11.28 -3.90 -8.29
CA VAL A 88 12.25 -3.14 -7.50
C VAL A 88 11.56 -2.43 -6.33
N SER A 89 10.41 -1.80 -6.57
CA SER A 89 9.61 -1.18 -5.50
C SER A 89 9.20 -2.17 -4.41
N ASN A 90 8.79 -3.39 -4.76
CA ASN A 90 8.46 -4.42 -3.78
C ASN A 90 9.69 -4.85 -2.97
N VAL A 91 10.85 -5.03 -3.62
CA VAL A 91 12.11 -5.37 -2.93
C VAL A 91 12.53 -4.25 -1.97
N VAL A 92 12.45 -2.99 -2.39
CA VAL A 92 12.76 -1.83 -1.54
C VAL A 92 11.81 -1.79 -0.35
N TYR A 93 10.50 -1.92 -0.57
CA TYR A 93 9.51 -1.93 0.50
C TYR A 93 9.77 -3.03 1.52
N ASN A 94 9.99 -4.26 1.06
CA ASN A 94 10.27 -5.40 1.92
C ASN A 94 11.57 -5.20 2.71
N ARG A 95 12.58 -4.57 2.12
CA ARG A 95 13.83 -4.26 2.81
C ARG A 95 13.64 -3.20 3.90
N VAL A 96 12.87 -2.14 3.62
CA VAL A 96 12.51 -1.15 4.64
C VAL A 96 11.73 -1.81 5.78
N ALA A 97 10.73 -2.62 5.46
CA ALA A 97 9.93 -3.33 6.45
C ALA A 97 10.75 -4.31 7.31
N ARG A 98 11.82 -4.90 6.76
CA ARG A 98 12.79 -5.73 7.51
C ARG A 98 13.68 -4.89 8.43
N ILE A 99 14.21 -3.78 7.93
CA ILE A 99 15.04 -2.87 8.73
C ILE A 99 14.26 -2.34 9.94
N LEU A 100 12.99 -1.97 9.76
CA LEU A 100 12.12 -1.52 10.85
C LEU A 100 11.89 -2.62 11.91
N ARG A 101 11.97 -3.89 11.53
CA ARG A 101 11.92 -5.06 12.45
C ARG A 101 13.27 -5.43 13.07
N GLY A 102 14.36 -4.80 12.62
CA GLY A 102 15.71 -5.11 13.11
C GLY A 102 16.33 -6.41 12.54
N ILE A 103 15.91 -6.86 11.35
CA ILE A 103 16.35 -8.12 10.68
C ILE A 103 16.88 -7.93 9.25
#